data_AF-A0A1E5WMZ1-F1
#
_entry.id   AF-A0A1E5WMZ1-F1
#
_cell.length_a   1.000
_cell.length_b   1.000
_cell.length_c   1.000
_cell.angle_alpha   90.00
_cell.angle_beta   90.00
_cell.angle_gamma   90.00
#
_symmetry.space_group_name_H-M   'P 1'
#
loop_
_entity.id
_entity.type
_entity.pdbx_description
1 polymer ?
#
loop_
_entity_poly.entity_id
_entity_poly.type
_entity_poly.pdbx_seq_one_letter_code
_entity_poly.pdbx_strand_id
1 'polypeptide(L)'
;MANFQITPVLAERNELNFSGLYLYHTTSGPNRNQESLVSKNGLGSLVGNNWEVRDGPDPIANIVARAQGLHMNTGIDQIWQNFFCLVFEDDRYVFSRI
;
A
#
# COMPACT_ATOMS: atom_id res chain seq x y z
N MET A 1 31.91 -29.78 -13.79
CA MET A 1 31.58 -28.64 -12.90
C MET A 1 30.53 -27.80 -13.58
N ALA A 2 29.41 -27.49 -12.91
CA ALA A 2 28.38 -26.64 -13.48
C ALA A 2 28.78 -25.17 -13.30
N ASN A 3 28.81 -24.41 -14.40
CA ASN A 3 29.03 -22.96 -14.36
C ASN A 3 27.68 -22.27 -14.21
N PHE A 4 27.52 -21.50 -13.13
CA PHE A 4 26.38 -20.64 -12.91
C PHE A 4 26.76 -19.23 -13.39
N GLN A 5 26.18 -18.80 -14.51
CA GLN A 5 26.38 -17.46 -15.05
C GLN A 5 25.05 -16.72 -15.00
N ILE A 6 25.01 -15.63 -14.22
CA ILE A 6 23.92 -14.67 -14.27
C ILE A 6 24.31 -13.60 -15.29
N THR A 7 23.54 -13.50 -16.37
CA THR A 7 23.60 -12.36 -17.30
C THR A 7 22.63 -11.30 -16.80
N PRO A 8 23.06 -10.08 -16.43
CA PRO A 8 22.15 -9.02 -16.09
C PRO A 8 21.34 -8.64 -17.32
N VAL A 9 20.01 -8.75 -17.23
CA VAL A 9 19.12 -8.08 -18.18
C VAL A 9 19.23 -6.58 -17.89
N LEU A 10 19.40 -5.76 -18.93
CA LEU A 10 19.15 -4.33 -18.88
C LEU A 10 17.67 -4.16 -18.51
N ALA A 11 17.36 -4.07 -17.21
CA ALA A 11 16.01 -3.75 -16.77
C ALA A 11 15.66 -2.39 -17.38
N GLU A 12 14.58 -2.32 -18.17
CA GLU A 12 13.96 -1.05 -18.52
C GLU A 12 13.59 -0.35 -17.22
N ARG A 13 14.40 0.63 -16.82
CA ARG A 13 14.14 1.46 -15.65
C ARG A 13 13.26 2.62 -16.11
N ASN A 14 11.95 2.43 -16.05
CA ASN A 14 11.02 3.55 -16.12
C ASN A 14 11.08 4.29 -14.78
N GLU A 15 11.32 5.59 -14.81
CA GLU A 15 11.13 6.43 -13.64
C GLU A 15 9.62 6.50 -13.34
N LEU A 16 9.26 6.20 -12.09
CA LEU A 16 7.89 6.32 -11.62
C LEU A 16 7.77 7.59 -10.80
N ASN A 17 7.12 8.61 -11.37
CA ASN A 17 6.84 9.86 -10.69
C ASN A 17 5.40 9.86 -10.19
N PHE A 18 5.24 9.73 -8.87
CA PHE A 18 3.95 9.87 -8.20
C PHE A 18 3.89 11.22 -7.50
N SER A 19 2.97 12.08 -7.92
CA SER A 19 2.72 13.37 -7.27
C SER A 19 1.22 13.62 -7.14
N GLY A 20 0.83 14.36 -6.10
CA GLY A 20 -0.58 14.67 -5.84
C GLY A 20 -1.45 13.48 -5.41
N LEU A 21 -0.84 12.40 -4.89
CA LEU A 21 -1.58 11.25 -4.38
C LEU A 21 -1.84 11.37 -2.88
N TYR A 22 -3.04 11.00 -2.45
CA TYR A 22 -3.50 11.09 -1.07
C TYR A 22 -4.01 9.74 -0.60
N LEU A 23 -3.47 9.24 0.52
CA LEU A 23 -3.82 7.95 1.11
C LEU A 23 -4.89 8.13 2.21
N TYR A 24 -6.01 7.44 2.09
CA TYR A 24 -7.17 7.58 2.97
C TYR A 24 -7.34 6.37 3.89
N HIS A 25 -7.16 6.62 5.20
CA HIS A 25 -7.37 5.62 6.24
C HIS A 25 -8.76 5.77 6.85
N THR A 26 -9.72 4.98 6.41
CA THR A 26 -11.07 4.99 6.96
C THR A 26 -11.18 3.88 7.99
N THR A 27 -10.88 4.23 9.24
CA THR A 27 -10.70 3.25 10.33
C THR A 27 -12.01 2.74 10.93
N SER A 28 -13.12 3.44 10.69
CA SER A 28 -14.41 3.16 11.30
C SER A 28 -15.57 3.59 10.40
N GLY A 29 -16.79 3.19 10.77
CA GLY A 29 -18.00 3.47 10.01
C GLY A 29 -18.27 2.45 8.89
N PRO A 30 -19.36 2.66 8.11
CA PRO A 30 -19.81 1.71 7.09
C PRO A 30 -18.83 1.57 5.91
N ASN A 31 -17.99 2.57 5.67
CA ASN A 31 -17.01 2.60 4.58
C ASN A 31 -15.59 2.30 5.08
N ARG A 32 -15.45 1.62 6.22
CA ARG A 32 -14.12 1.26 6.74
C ARG A 32 -13.36 0.44 5.71
N ASN A 33 -12.09 0.74 5.52
CA ASN A 33 -11.23 0.12 4.52
C ASN A 33 -10.05 -0.62 5.15
N GLN A 34 -10.21 -1.02 6.40
CA GLN A 34 -9.25 -1.81 7.17
C GLN A 34 -9.94 -2.62 8.26
N GLU A 35 -9.29 -3.68 8.72
CA GLU A 35 -9.81 -4.61 9.73
C GLU A 35 -8.70 -5.07 10.68
N SER A 36 -9.00 -5.17 11.99
CA SER A 36 -8.07 -5.77 12.94
C SER A 36 -7.96 -7.27 12.69
N LEU A 37 -6.73 -7.75 12.48
CA LEU A 37 -6.44 -9.18 12.34
C LEU A 37 -5.93 -9.77 13.66
N VAL A 38 -5.17 -8.97 14.40
CA VAL A 38 -4.75 -9.28 15.78
C VAL A 38 -5.07 -8.07 16.63
N SER A 39 -6.10 -8.22 17.47
CA SER A 39 -6.57 -7.16 18.36
C SER A 39 -5.73 -7.13 19.63
N LYS A 40 -4.81 -6.15 19.70
CA LYS A 40 -4.06 -5.80 20.91
C LYS A 40 -4.13 -4.30 21.15
N ASN A 41 -4.12 -3.90 22.41
CA ASN A 41 -3.96 -2.50 22.77
C ASN A 41 -2.47 -2.16 22.77
N GLY A 42 -1.96 -1.68 21.64
CA GLY A 42 -0.56 -1.26 21.49
C GLY A 42 0.31 -2.26 20.73
N LEU A 43 1.48 -2.59 21.29
CA LEU A 43 2.51 -3.40 20.64
C LEU A 43 1.96 -4.75 20.13
N GLY A 44 2.24 -5.05 18.87
CA GLY A 44 1.81 -6.27 18.19
C GLY A 44 0.36 -6.25 17.71
N SER A 45 -0.34 -5.10 17.75
CA SER A 45 -1.59 -4.92 17.01
C SER A 45 -1.32 -5.04 15.51
N LEU A 46 -2.12 -5.85 14.81
CA LEU A 46 -1.99 -6.07 13.37
C LEU A 46 -3.33 -5.78 12.70
N VAL A 47 -3.27 -5.04 11.60
CA VAL A 47 -4.44 -4.57 10.86
C VAL A 47 -4.25 -4.83 9.37
N GLY A 48 -5.22 -5.50 8.74
CA GLY A 48 -5.31 -5.62 7.29
C GLY A 48 -5.92 -4.37 6.69
N ASN A 49 -5.35 -3.88 5.59
CA ASN A 49 -5.80 -2.66 4.92
C ASN A 49 -6.06 -2.86 3.44
N ASN A 50 -7.04 -2.11 2.96
CA ASN A 50 -7.40 -1.89 1.56
C ASN A 50 -7.62 -0.39 1.35
N TRP A 51 -6.60 0.41 1.71
CA TRP A 51 -6.70 1.86 1.76
C TRP A 51 -6.83 2.47 0.37
N GLU A 52 -7.62 3.52 0.27
CA GLU A 52 -7.85 4.23 -0.98
C GLU A 52 -6.73 5.24 -1.22
N VAL A 53 -6.22 5.28 -2.45
CA VAL A 53 -5.30 6.30 -2.92
C VAL A 53 -6.03 7.15 -3.95
N ARG A 54 -6.10 8.45 -3.68
CA ARG A 54 -6.88 9.42 -4.48
C ARG A 54 -5.98 10.44 -5.17
N ASP A 55 -6.47 10.98 -6.29
CA ASP A 55 -5.80 12.03 -7.09
C ASP A 55 -6.02 13.45 -6.55
N GLY A 56 -6.64 13.59 -5.38
CA GLY A 56 -6.85 14.86 -4.70
C GLY A 56 -7.18 14.69 -3.21
N PRO A 57 -7.12 15.79 -2.44
CA PRO A 57 -7.37 15.80 -1.00
C PRO A 57 -8.87 15.84 -0.63
N ASP A 58 -9.76 15.88 -1.62
CA ASP A 58 -11.19 15.82 -1.37
C ASP A 58 -11.63 14.36 -1.15
N PRO A 59 -12.44 14.04 -0.12
CA PRO A 59 -13.04 12.71 0.05
C PRO A 59 -13.80 12.16 -1.17
N ILE A 60 -14.24 13.02 -2.10
CA ILE A 60 -14.89 12.61 -3.36
C ILE A 60 -13.94 12.55 -4.57
N ALA A 61 -12.64 12.84 -4.41
CA ALA A 61 -11.64 12.73 -5.47
C ALA A 61 -11.52 11.29 -6.00
N ASN A 62 -11.03 11.11 -7.23
CA ASN A 62 -11.06 9.80 -7.87
C ASN A 62 -10.12 8.83 -7.15
N ILE A 63 -10.53 7.58 -7.00
CA ILE A 63 -9.65 6.51 -6.55
C ILE A 63 -8.82 6.08 -7.76
N VAL A 64 -7.50 6.20 -7.64
CA VAL A 64 -6.55 5.85 -8.71
C VAL A 64 -5.73 4.60 -8.37
N ALA A 65 -5.64 4.26 -7.08
CA ALA A 65 -5.02 3.04 -6.61
C ALA A 65 -5.57 2.63 -5.24
N ARG A 66 -5.18 1.44 -4.79
CA ARG A 66 -5.35 0.98 -3.42
C ARG A 66 -4.04 0.49 -2.83
N ALA A 67 -3.76 0.91 -1.59
CA ALA A 67 -2.71 0.31 -0.78
C ALA A 67 -3.29 -0.92 -0.06
N GLN A 68 -2.89 -2.10 -0.52
CA GLN A 68 -3.41 -3.38 -0.07
C GLN A 68 -2.34 -4.14 0.70
N GLY A 69 -2.60 -4.45 1.96
CA GLY A 69 -1.67 -5.19 2.79
C GLY A 69 -1.97 -5.11 4.29
N LEU A 70 -0.93 -4.84 5.06
CA LEU A 70 -0.92 -4.92 6.52
C LEU A 70 -0.21 -3.70 7.12
N HIS A 71 -0.62 -3.31 8.32
CA HIS A 71 0.20 -2.47 9.17
C HIS A 71 0.21 -3.00 10.60
N MET A 72 1.36 -2.91 11.26
CA MET A 72 1.60 -3.46 12.58
C MET A 72 2.17 -2.41 13.51
N ASN A 73 1.66 -2.34 14.73
CA ASN A 73 2.22 -1.50 15.77
C ASN A 73 3.46 -2.20 16.35
N THR A 74 4.65 -1.65 16.09
CA THR A 74 5.93 -2.22 16.52
C THR A 74 6.59 -1.45 17.66
N GLY A 75 5.97 -0.38 18.14
CA GLY A 75 6.53 0.49 19.18
C GLY A 75 5.67 0.56 20.43
N ILE A 76 6.30 0.96 21.53
CA ILE A 76 5.59 1.34 22.77
C ILE A 76 4.75 2.60 22.53
N ASP A 77 5.20 3.51 21.64
CA ASP A 77 4.55 4.78 21.31
C ASP A 77 3.66 4.73 20.05
N GLN A 78 3.02 3.59 19.76
CA GLN A 78 2.14 3.42 18.59
C GLN A 78 2.85 3.65 17.24
N ILE A 79 4.09 3.19 17.12
CA ILE A 79 4.84 3.26 15.86
C ILE A 79 4.27 2.20 14.90
N TRP A 80 3.56 2.63 13.87
CA TRP A 80 2.96 1.75 12.87
C TRP A 80 3.90 1.55 11.67
N GLN A 81 4.25 0.29 11.41
CA GLN A 81 4.98 -0.15 10.22
C GLN A 81 3.99 -0.62 9.16
N ASN A 82 4.21 -0.23 7.91
CA ASN A 82 3.32 -0.53 6.80
C ASN A 82 3.97 -1.52 5.83
N PHE A 83 3.21 -2.51 5.41
CA PHE A 83 3.58 -3.52 4.44
C PHE A 83 2.43 -3.69 3.47
N PHE A 84 2.47 -2.98 2.34
CA PHE A 84 1.41 -3.04 1.33
C PHE A 84 1.98 -2.96 -0.08
N CYS A 85 1.20 -3.44 -1.03
CA CYS A 85 1.40 -3.15 -2.45
C CYS A 85 0.50 -1.99 -2.86
N LEU A 86 0.97 -1.14 -3.77
CA LEU A 86 0.12 -0.19 -4.47
C LEU A 86 -0.45 -0.86 -5.72
N VAL A 87 -1.77 -0.97 -5.76
CA VAL A 87 -2.54 -1.58 -6.85
C VAL A 87 -3.31 -0.47 -7.57
N PHE A 88 -2.85 -0.07 -8.76
CA PHE A 88 -3.53 0.97 -9.55
C PHE A 88 -4.82 0.42 -10.18
N GLU A 89 -5.89 1.23 -10.12
CA GLU A 89 -7.22 0.87 -10.63
C GLU A 89 -7.57 1.57 -11.95
N ASP A 90 -6.77 2.56 -12.36
CA ASP A 90 -6.98 3.30 -13.60
C ASP A 90 -6.47 2.50 -14.82
N ASP A 91 -7.27 2.50 -15.89
CA ASP A 91 -7.02 1.81 -17.17
C ASP A 91 -5.68 2.18 -17.84
N ARG A 92 -5.07 3.29 -17.42
CA ARG A 92 -3.73 3.71 -17.85
C ARG A 92 -2.60 2.91 -17.19
N TYR A 93 -2.87 2.14 -16.13
CA TYR A 93 -1.88 1.48 -15.26
C TYR A 93 -2.19 0.00 -14.94
N VAL A 94 -3.10 -0.64 -15.68
CA VAL A 94 -3.71 -1.97 -15.37
C VAL A 94 -2.72 -3.13 -15.16
N PHE A 95 -1.43 -2.95 -15.49
CA PHE A 95 -0.40 -4.00 -15.34
C PHE A 95 0.71 -3.68 -14.33
N SER A 96 0.65 -2.57 -13.59
CA SER A 96 1.66 -2.23 -12.57
C SER A 96 1.18 -2.54 -11.16
N ARG A 97 1.84 -3.52 -10.52
CA ARG A 97 1.87 -3.68 -9.05
C ARG A 97 3.27 -3.33 -8.58
N ILE A 98 3.38 -2.50 -7.54
CA ILE A 98 4.64 -2.09 -6.94
C ILE A 98 4.57 -2.33 -5.44
#